data_AF-A0A2D6X302-F1
#
_entry.id   AF-A0A2D6X302-F1
#
_cell.length_a   1.000
_cell.length_b   1.000
_cell.length_c   1.000
_cell.angle_alpha   90.00
_cell.angle_beta   90.00
_cell.angle_gamma   90.00
#
_symmetry.space_group_name_H-M   'P 1'
#
loop_
_entity.id
_entity.type
_entity.pdbx_description
1 polymer ?
#
loop_
_entity_poly.entity_id
_entity_poly.type
_entity_poly.pdbx_seq_one_letter_code
_entity_poly.pdbx_strand_id
1 'polypeptide(L)'
;MQHKQEKYVDGDFKGLKFFVPVFEKLSEAVESYTEATVLALLNQQVQSRLRTKVKNSLPKNLPTSQLERYKEELYRKHPDGCVFSIEDCKSWHPTVRGLSARKLFMMSQAAVAKGDLDEAKELMEQCKAKTLA
;
A
#
# COMPACT_ATOMS: atom_id res chain seq x y z
N MET A 1 27.01 5.60 -12.45
CA MET A 1 26.24 4.82 -11.46
C MET A 1 26.77 5.13 -10.06
N GLN A 2 25.96 5.73 -9.20
CA GLN A 2 26.31 5.95 -7.79
C GLN A 2 25.98 4.71 -6.97
N HIS A 3 26.61 4.57 -5.80
CA HIS A 3 26.34 3.48 -4.87
C HIS A 3 26.06 4.05 -3.48
N LYS A 4 25.02 3.53 -2.84
CA LYS A 4 24.71 3.82 -1.43
C LYS A 4 25.15 2.64 -0.58
N GLN A 5 25.86 2.92 0.51
CA GLN A 5 26.17 1.90 1.51
C GLN A 5 24.96 1.70 2.43
N GLU A 6 24.56 0.44 2.60
CA GLU A 6 23.55 0.02 3.56
C GLU A 6 24.15 -0.94 4.58
N LYS A 7 23.41 -1.19 5.67
CA LYS A 7 23.79 -2.12 6.73
C LYS A 7 22.60 -2.97 7.13
N TYR A 8 22.84 -4.23 7.48
CA TYR A 8 21.81 -5.05 8.12
C TYR A 8 21.44 -4.46 9.47
N VAL A 9 20.15 -4.14 9.65
CA VAL A 9 19.62 -3.45 10.82
C VAL A 9 19.19 -4.40 11.95
N ASP A 10 18.94 -5.66 11.62
CA ASP A 10 18.41 -6.67 12.53
C ASP A 10 18.92 -8.09 12.17
N GLY A 11 18.75 -9.05 13.08
CA GLY A 11 19.13 -10.45 12.94
C GLY A 11 20.62 -10.75 13.22
N ASP A 12 21.02 -11.99 12.98
CA ASP A 12 22.36 -12.52 13.31
C ASP A 12 23.52 -11.79 12.61
N PHE A 13 23.24 -11.13 11.49
CA PHE A 13 24.23 -10.41 10.68
C PHE A 13 24.18 -8.89 10.87
N LYS A 14 23.53 -8.42 11.94
CA LYS A 14 23.41 -6.99 12.25
C LYS A 14 24.79 -6.31 12.26
N GLY A 15 24.89 -5.21 11.53
CA GLY A 15 26.11 -4.41 11.41
C GLY A 15 26.98 -4.72 10.20
N LEU A 16 26.78 -5.85 9.50
CA LEU A 16 27.41 -6.09 8.20
C LEU A 16 26.92 -5.07 7.17
N LYS A 17 27.83 -4.65 6.28
CA LYS A 17 27.62 -3.57 5.30
C LYS A 17 27.61 -4.12 3.88
N PHE A 18 26.82 -3.50 3.01
CA PHE A 18 26.75 -3.81 1.59
C PHE A 18 26.47 -2.53 0.77
N PHE A 19 26.66 -2.59 -0.54
CA PHE A 19 26.38 -1.47 -1.44
C PHE A 19 25.19 -1.78 -2.33
N VAL A 20 24.37 -0.77 -2.60
CA VAL A 20 23.27 -0.83 -3.55
C VAL A 20 23.43 0.25 -4.62
N PRO A 21 23.17 -0.05 -5.90
CA PRO A 21 23.21 0.94 -6.96
C PRO A 21 22.09 1.97 -6.79
N VAL A 22 22.40 3.23 -7.10
CA VAL A 22 21.44 4.34 -7.10
C VAL A 22 21.50 5.01 -8.47
N PHE A 23 20.32 5.16 -9.08
CA PHE A 23 20.11 5.83 -10.36
C PHE A 23 19.34 7.12 -10.10
N GLU A 24 19.86 8.25 -10.55
CA GLU A 24 19.18 9.54 -10.44
C GLU A 24 18.28 9.81 -11.66
N LYS A 25 18.59 9.16 -12.79
CA LYS A 25 17.87 9.29 -14.05
C LYS A 25 17.53 7.93 -14.63
N LEU A 26 16.39 7.87 -15.34
CA LEU A 26 15.97 6.65 -16.03
C LEU A 26 16.99 6.21 -17.08
N SER A 27 17.57 7.14 -17.83
CA SER A 27 18.57 6.83 -18.87
C SER A 27 19.77 6.07 -18.31
N GLU A 28 20.27 6.46 -17.14
CA GLU A 28 21.39 5.77 -16.47
C GLU A 28 21.04 4.33 -16.08
N ALA A 29 19.79 4.09 -15.65
CA ALA A 29 19.31 2.76 -15.32
C ALA A 29 19.17 1.89 -16.57
N VAL A 30 18.65 2.46 -17.66
CA VAL A 30 18.50 1.78 -18.95
C VAL A 30 19.85 1.45 -19.57
N GLU A 31 20.82 2.37 -19.52
CA GLU A 31 22.20 2.12 -19.97
C GLU A 31 22.86 0.98 -19.19
N SER A 32 22.57 0.88 -17.90
CA SER A 32 23.19 -0.11 -17.01
C SER A 32 22.57 -1.50 -17.09
N TYR A 33 21.25 -1.59 -17.28
CA TYR A 33 20.50 -2.85 -17.20
C TYR A 33 19.69 -3.22 -18.44
N THR A 34 19.64 -2.35 -19.45
CA THR A 34 18.69 -2.36 -20.58
C THR A 34 17.25 -1.99 -20.20
N GLU A 35 16.50 -1.50 -21.18
CA GLU A 35 15.11 -1.09 -21.01
C GLU A 35 14.21 -2.26 -20.58
N ALA A 36 14.38 -3.44 -21.19
CA ALA A 36 13.59 -4.62 -20.88
C ALA A 36 13.72 -5.04 -19.41
N THR A 37 14.94 -5.02 -18.87
CA THR A 37 15.19 -5.35 -17.46
C THR A 37 14.63 -4.30 -16.52
N VAL A 38 14.78 -3.01 -16.83
CA VAL A 38 14.22 -1.92 -16.01
C VAL A 38 12.70 -2.03 -15.94
N LEU A 39 12.04 -2.31 -17.06
CA LEU A 39 10.60 -2.55 -17.10
C LEU A 39 10.19 -3.79 -16.28
N ALA A 40 10.94 -4.88 -16.38
CA ALA A 40 10.67 -6.09 -15.60
C ALA A 40 10.77 -5.83 -14.08
N LEU A 41 11.82 -5.11 -13.64
CA LEU A 41 12.01 -4.72 -12.24
C LEU A 41 10.89 -3.77 -11.75
N LEU A 42 10.50 -2.79 -12.56
CA LEU A 42 9.39 -1.89 -12.24
C LEU A 42 8.08 -2.67 -12.09
N ASN A 43 7.77 -3.55 -13.04
CA ASN A 43 6.57 -4.39 -13.01
C ASN A 43 6.54 -5.28 -11.76
N GLN A 44 7.67 -5.92 -11.42
CA GLN A 44 7.78 -6.72 -10.21
C GLN A 44 7.46 -5.90 -8.95
N GLN A 45 8.00 -4.69 -8.87
CA GLN A 45 7.78 -3.81 -7.72
C GLN A 45 6.34 -3.31 -7.63
N VAL A 46 5.72 -2.92 -8.76
CA VAL A 46 4.31 -2.53 -8.83
C VAL A 46 3.41 -3.68 -8.37
N GLN A 47 3.59 -4.86 -8.96
CA GLN A 47 2.80 -6.04 -8.60
C GLN A 47 2.96 -6.45 -7.14
N SER A 48 4.19 -6.38 -6.60
CA SER A 48 4.47 -6.68 -5.19
C SER A 48 3.69 -5.76 -4.24
N ARG A 49 3.67 -4.46 -4.53
CA ARG A 49 2.92 -3.47 -3.74
C ARG A 49 1.42 -3.66 -3.83
N LEU A 50 0.89 -3.92 -5.03
CA LEU A 50 -0.53 -4.21 -5.23
C LEU A 50 -0.96 -5.48 -4.49
N ARG A 51 -0.21 -6.59 -4.64
CA ARG A 51 -0.46 -7.84 -3.91
C ARG A 51 -0.48 -7.61 -2.40
N THR A 52 0.45 -6.83 -1.88
CA THR A 52 0.50 -6.47 -0.46
C THR A 52 -0.71 -5.64 -0.03
N LYS A 53 -1.14 -4.67 -0.85
CA LYS A 53 -2.34 -3.85 -0.60
C LYS A 53 -3.59 -4.72 -0.50
N VAL A 54 -3.82 -5.59 -1.49
CA VAL A 54 -4.96 -6.52 -1.53
C VAL A 54 -4.91 -7.50 -0.36
N LYS A 55 -3.75 -8.09 -0.08
CA LYS A 55 -3.59 -8.97 1.10
C LYS A 55 -3.91 -8.26 2.42
N ASN A 56 -3.55 -6.98 2.54
CA ASN A 56 -3.76 -6.20 3.75
C ASN A 56 -5.19 -5.67 3.90
N SER A 57 -5.99 -5.62 2.83
CA SER A 57 -7.42 -5.29 2.93
C SER A 57 -8.26 -6.49 3.38
N LEU A 58 -7.72 -7.71 3.31
CA LEU A 58 -8.39 -8.91 3.81
C LEU A 58 -8.12 -9.12 5.31
N PRO A 59 -9.09 -9.65 6.06
CA PRO A 59 -8.93 -9.93 7.48
C PRO A 59 -7.87 -11.01 7.70
N LYS A 60 -7.16 -10.89 8.82
CA LYS A 60 -6.06 -11.80 9.20
C LYS A 60 -6.42 -12.53 10.48
N ASN A 61 -6.01 -13.78 10.60
CA ASN A 61 -6.13 -14.60 11.81
C ASN A 61 -7.57 -14.71 12.36
N LEU A 62 -8.57 -14.82 11.47
CA LEU A 62 -9.95 -15.08 11.88
C LEU A 62 -10.11 -16.52 12.42
N PRO A 63 -10.90 -16.73 13.48
CA PRO A 63 -11.38 -18.07 13.85
C PRO A 63 -12.14 -18.74 12.70
N THR A 64 -12.10 -20.07 12.60
CA THR A 64 -12.71 -20.84 11.50
C THR A 64 -14.19 -20.51 11.28
N SER A 65 -14.96 -20.32 12.35
CA SER A 65 -16.40 -19.96 12.26
C SER A 65 -16.65 -18.56 11.70
N GLN A 66 -15.74 -17.62 11.89
CA GLN A 66 -15.84 -16.26 11.34
C GLN A 66 -15.29 -16.18 9.92
N LEU A 67 -14.33 -17.04 9.58
CA LEU A 67 -13.74 -17.11 8.25
C LEU A 67 -14.76 -17.49 7.18
N GLU A 68 -15.56 -18.53 7.41
CA GLU A 68 -16.56 -18.98 6.43
C GLU A 68 -17.64 -17.92 6.20
N ARG A 69 -18.15 -17.32 7.29
CA ARG A 69 -19.09 -16.19 7.19
C ARG A 69 -18.48 -15.01 6.40
N TYR A 70 -17.23 -14.66 6.65
CA TYR A 70 -16.58 -13.58 5.92
C TYR A 70 -16.41 -13.91 4.43
N LYS A 71 -16.07 -15.16 4.09
CA LYS A 71 -15.98 -15.60 2.69
C LYS A 71 -17.34 -15.48 2.00
N GLU A 72 -18.42 -15.92 2.63
CA GLU A 72 -19.78 -15.78 2.08
C GLU A 72 -20.15 -14.31 1.83
N GLU A 73 -19.87 -13.42 2.79
CA GLU A 73 -20.09 -11.99 2.64
C GLU A 73 -19.24 -11.40 1.50
N LEU A 74 -18.00 -11.86 1.36
CA LEU A 74 -17.07 -11.42 0.31
C LEU A 74 -17.54 -11.87 -1.07
N TYR A 75 -17.96 -13.12 -1.24
CA TYR A 75 -18.53 -13.62 -2.50
C TYR A 75 -19.87 -12.96 -2.83
N ARG A 76 -20.66 -12.56 -1.84
CA ARG A 76 -21.88 -11.77 -2.07
C ARG A 76 -21.55 -10.38 -2.62
N LYS A 77 -20.47 -9.74 -2.14
CA LYS A 77 -20.00 -8.44 -2.64
C LYS A 77 -19.26 -8.55 -3.98
N HIS A 78 -18.54 -9.64 -4.18
CA HIS A 78 -17.71 -9.92 -5.36
C HIS A 78 -18.08 -11.31 -5.93
N PRO A 79 -19.20 -11.42 -6.68
CA PRO A 79 -19.70 -12.71 -7.17
C PRO A 79 -18.74 -13.44 -8.12
N ASP A 80 -17.89 -12.70 -8.83
CA ASP A 80 -16.84 -13.21 -9.71
C ASP A 80 -15.56 -13.62 -8.95
N GLY A 81 -15.52 -13.42 -7.62
CA GLY A 81 -14.34 -13.63 -6.79
C GLY A 81 -13.26 -12.56 -6.96
N CYS A 82 -13.52 -11.50 -7.73
CA CYS A 82 -12.56 -10.43 -7.99
C CYS A 82 -12.66 -9.34 -6.91
N VAL A 83 -11.81 -9.45 -5.89
CA VAL A 83 -11.74 -8.49 -4.78
C VAL A 83 -10.94 -7.21 -5.10
N PHE A 84 -10.34 -7.15 -6.28
CA PHE A 84 -9.56 -5.99 -6.74
C PHE A 84 -9.62 -5.93 -8.27
N SER A 85 -10.41 -4.99 -8.79
CA SER A 85 -10.77 -4.90 -10.20
C SER A 85 -9.68 -4.26 -11.07
N ILE A 86 -9.87 -4.30 -12.38
CA ILE A 86 -9.05 -3.55 -13.35
C ILE A 86 -9.13 -2.04 -13.07
N GLU A 87 -10.30 -1.55 -12.65
CA GLU A 87 -10.54 -0.14 -12.37
C GLU A 87 -9.81 0.30 -11.09
N ASP A 88 -9.72 -0.59 -10.10
CA ASP A 88 -8.88 -0.39 -8.91
C ASP A 88 -7.39 -0.38 -9.28
N CYS A 89 -6.96 -1.17 -10.26
CA CYS A 89 -5.59 -1.15 -10.77
C CYS A 89 -5.27 0.17 -11.47
N LYS A 90 -6.17 0.67 -12.32
CA LYS A 90 -5.99 1.94 -13.05
C LYS A 90 -5.96 3.16 -12.13
N SER A 91 -6.74 3.13 -11.06
CA SER A 91 -6.80 4.21 -10.07
C SER A 91 -5.68 4.14 -9.02
N TRP A 92 -4.90 3.06 -9.00
CA TRP A 92 -3.81 2.91 -8.05
C TRP A 92 -2.56 3.68 -8.47
N HIS A 93 -1.98 4.42 -7.52
CA HIS A 93 -0.70 5.09 -7.70
C HIS A 93 0.22 4.84 -6.49
N PRO A 94 1.52 4.51 -6.69
CA PRO A 94 2.42 4.10 -5.61
C PRO A 94 2.72 5.20 -4.58
N THR A 95 2.54 6.48 -4.93
CA THR A 95 2.76 7.62 -4.03
C THR A 95 1.50 8.06 -3.29
N VAL A 96 0.31 7.67 -3.78
CA VAL A 96 -0.95 8.04 -3.16
C VAL A 96 -1.20 7.10 -1.98
N ARG A 97 -0.73 7.52 -0.79
CA ARG A 97 -1.12 6.88 0.47
C ARG A 97 -2.50 7.38 0.84
N GLY A 98 -3.54 6.62 0.48
CA GLY A 98 -4.85 6.81 1.09
C GLY A 98 -4.71 6.69 2.61
N LEU A 99 -5.18 7.70 3.35
CA LEU A 99 -5.17 7.66 4.81
C LEU A 99 -6.09 6.51 5.28
N SER A 100 -5.65 5.78 6.31
CA SER A 100 -6.51 4.75 6.92
C SER A 100 -7.69 5.42 7.63
N ALA A 101 -8.82 4.72 7.77
CA ALA A 101 -9.96 5.22 8.52
C ALA A 101 -9.56 5.68 9.94
N ARG A 102 -8.71 4.89 10.62
CA ARG A 102 -8.15 5.27 11.92
C ARG A 102 -7.36 6.58 11.88
N LYS A 103 -6.54 6.80 10.84
CA LYS A 103 -5.75 8.03 10.71
C LYS A 103 -6.63 9.22 10.35
N LEU A 104 -7.63 9.04 9.48
CA LEU A 104 -8.65 10.05 9.17
C LEU A 104 -9.43 10.45 10.43
N PHE A 105 -9.85 9.47 11.23
CA PHE A 105 -10.53 9.69 12.51
C PHE A 105 -9.66 10.47 13.50
N MET A 106 -8.38 10.08 13.67
CA MET A 106 -7.45 10.80 14.54
C MET A 106 -7.21 12.25 14.06
N MET A 107 -7.09 12.46 12.75
CA MET A 107 -6.94 13.80 12.18
C MET A 107 -8.20 14.65 12.37
N SER A 108 -9.39 14.04 12.23
CA SER A 108 -10.66 14.73 12.50
C SER A 108 -10.76 15.18 13.96
N GLN A 109 -10.41 14.31 14.92
CA GLN A 109 -10.37 14.71 16.34
C GLN A 109 -9.40 15.87 16.60
N ALA A 110 -8.25 15.87 15.93
CA ALA A 110 -7.28 16.94 16.04
C ALA A 110 -7.79 18.26 15.42
N ALA A 111 -8.54 18.21 14.32
CA ALA A 111 -9.17 19.37 13.70
C ALA A 111 -10.28 19.97 14.59
N VAL A 112 -11.12 19.12 15.21
CA VAL A 112 -12.11 19.55 16.22
C VAL A 112 -11.41 20.27 17.39
N ALA A 113 -10.32 19.70 17.90
CA ALA A 113 -9.57 20.31 19.01
C ALA A 113 -8.95 21.68 18.66
N LYS A 114 -8.73 21.96 17.36
CA LYS A 114 -8.25 23.25 16.85
C LYS A 114 -9.38 24.22 16.49
N GLY A 115 -10.63 23.79 16.57
CA GLY A 115 -11.80 24.57 16.14
C GLY A 115 -12.05 24.58 14.64
N ASP A 116 -11.31 23.78 13.85
CA ASP A 116 -11.54 23.64 12.41
C ASP A 116 -12.58 22.55 12.15
N LEU A 117 -13.85 22.96 12.24
CA LEU A 117 -14.99 22.05 12.12
C LEU A 117 -15.23 21.60 10.68
N ASP A 118 -14.83 22.39 9.69
CA ASP A 118 -14.99 22.07 8.28
C ASP A 118 -13.99 20.98 7.87
N GLU A 119 -12.72 21.13 8.24
CA GLU A 119 -11.70 20.07 8.04
C GLU A 119 -12.09 18.79 8.81
N ALA A 120 -12.56 18.92 10.05
CA ALA A 120 -13.00 17.78 10.84
C ALA A 120 -14.15 17.00 10.17
N LYS A 121 -15.12 17.71 9.59
CA LYS A 121 -16.27 17.13 8.90
C LYS A 121 -15.84 16.42 7.62
N GLU A 122 -14.98 17.04 6.82
CA GLU A 122 -14.46 16.43 5.59
C GLU A 122 -13.67 15.14 5.89
N LEU A 123 -12.79 15.18 6.88
CA LEU A 123 -12.02 14.00 7.33
C LEU A 123 -12.93 12.89 7.86
N MET A 124 -14.05 13.23 8.54
CA MET A 124 -15.02 12.24 8.99
C MET A 124 -15.82 11.63 7.84
N GLU A 125 -16.20 12.40 6.81
CA GLU A 125 -16.86 11.83 5.64
C GLU A 125 -15.93 10.85 4.90
N GLN A 126 -14.65 11.21 4.75
CA GLN A 126 -13.66 10.28 4.22
C GLN A 126 -13.47 9.03 5.10
N CYS A 127 -13.54 9.18 6.43
CA CYS A 127 -13.47 8.06 7.37
C CYS A 127 -14.69 7.13 7.24
N LYS A 128 -15.90 7.70 7.18
CA LYS A 128 -17.17 6.96 7.00
C LYS A 128 -17.18 6.19 5.69
N ALA A 129 -16.80 6.84 4.58
CA ALA A 129 -16.71 6.19 3.27
C ALA A 129 -15.77 4.97 3.28
N LYS A 130 -14.78 4.93 4.17
CA LYS A 130 -13.84 3.79 4.33
C LYS A 130 -14.27 2.75 5.35
N THR A 131 -15.28 3.02 6.18
CA THR A 131 -15.76 2.09 7.22
C THR A 131 -17.12 1.50 6.91
N LEU A 132 -17.90 2.14 6.04
CA LEU A 132 -19.27 1.73 5.67
C LEU A 132 -19.38 1.16 4.25
N ALA A 133 -18.26 1.04 3.51
CA ALA A 133 -18.15 0.33 2.23
C ALA A 133 -17.71 -1.12 2.46
#